data_AF-A0A964QCJ4-F1
#
_entry.id   AF-A0A964QCJ4-F1
#
_cell.length_a   1.000
_cell.length_b   1.000
_cell.length_c   1.000
_cell.angle_alpha   90.00
_cell.angle_beta   90.00
_cell.angle_gamma   90.00
#
_symmetry.space_group_name_H-M   'P 1'
#
loop_
_entity.id
_entity.type
_entity.pdbx_description
1 polymer ?
#
loop_
_entity_poly.entity_id
_entity_poly.type
_entity_poly.pdbx_seq_one_letter_code
_entity_poly.pdbx_strand_id
1 'polypeptide(L)'
;MATNARPSRLGLAALLLSACLPAAVCAQPSPTSKASESAPMAGVRPAEVAVASPWTPPAEEDAVYRDATATAIAYIRAHRSAKTGLVAATPGWANITLWDVGSLVGAVYAAGELGLLDQAERDEWMGTLLQTLRTAPIVDNAAFNRAYVVATAGMLGDKDVASDVGTGWSTTDLGRLLIWLKVVETKLPAHAAAAREAVQRIDFGRIVQGGYLRGATIKPKEGLITYGEGRLGYEQYAARGFELWGHSAARSLDASTHARPVTVMGQTLLHDDRGGTTSSPASPSSSWGWSSGTCRRSMRCRARCSPCRRPASRRPEPSPS
;
A
#
# COMPACT_ATOMS: atom_id res chain seq x y z
N MET A 1 -35.33 63.36 -17.64
CA MET A 1 -35.01 63.68 -16.23
C MET A 1 -34.00 62.64 -15.76
N ALA A 2 -32.70 62.76 -16.05
CA ALA A 2 -31.70 63.60 -15.36
C ALA A 2 -31.87 63.48 -13.82
N THR A 3 -30.93 62.95 -13.04
CA THR A 3 -29.53 63.42 -12.97
C THR A 3 -28.52 62.39 -12.41
N ASN A 4 -27.37 62.35 -13.10
CA ASN A 4 -26.01 62.04 -12.64
C ASN A 4 -25.64 62.58 -11.24
N ALA A 5 -24.76 61.85 -10.51
CA ALA A 5 -23.63 62.46 -9.76
C ALA A 5 -22.58 61.41 -9.30
N ARG A 6 -21.43 61.38 -9.99
CA ARG A 6 -20.06 61.31 -9.44
C ARG A 6 -19.37 62.61 -9.94
N PRO A 7 -18.19 63.08 -9.45
CA PRO A 7 -17.15 62.41 -8.65
C PRO A 7 -16.53 63.33 -7.55
N SER A 8 -15.48 62.89 -6.84
CA SER A 8 -14.41 63.79 -6.33
C SER A 8 -13.15 63.00 -5.96
N ARG A 9 -12.03 63.36 -6.60
CA ARG A 9 -10.65 62.99 -6.24
C ARG A 9 -10.05 64.14 -5.40
N LEU A 10 -9.34 63.80 -4.34
CA LEU A 10 -8.25 64.56 -3.70
C LEU A 10 -7.26 63.46 -3.23
N GLY A 11 -5.94 63.50 -3.41
CA GLY A 11 -5.05 64.63 -3.63
C GLY A 11 -4.00 64.62 -2.52
N LEU A 12 -2.86 63.98 -2.79
CA LEU A 12 -1.49 64.21 -2.28
C LEU A 12 -1.23 64.43 -0.76
N ALA A 13 -0.38 63.58 -0.16
CA ALA A 13 0.74 64.02 0.68
C ALA A 13 1.73 62.87 0.95
N ALA A 14 2.94 63.00 0.41
CA ALA A 14 4.11 62.23 0.81
C ALA A 14 4.69 62.80 2.11
N LEU A 15 5.12 61.94 3.03
CA LEU A 15 6.04 62.32 4.10
C LEU A 15 6.97 61.14 4.40
N LEU A 16 8.22 61.31 3.98
CA LEU A 16 9.39 60.55 4.35
C LEU A 16 9.72 60.82 5.83
N LEU A 17 9.85 59.77 6.63
CA LEU A 17 10.57 59.82 7.89
C LEU A 17 11.43 58.57 8.01
N SER A 18 12.69 58.78 7.68
CA SER A 18 13.81 57.86 7.87
C SER A 18 14.18 57.86 9.36
N ALA A 19 14.08 56.71 10.01
CA ALA A 19 14.61 56.47 11.34
C ALA A 19 15.65 55.35 11.27
N CYS A 20 16.91 55.76 11.25
CA CYS A 20 18.10 54.92 11.41
C CYS A 20 18.13 54.33 12.84
N LEU A 21 18.20 53.01 12.96
CA LEU A 21 18.62 52.31 14.18
C LEU A 21 19.75 51.33 13.81
N PRO A 22 20.84 51.27 14.61
CA PRO A 22 22.03 50.52 14.25
C PRO A 22 21.83 49.02 14.48
N ALA A 23 22.18 48.22 13.48
CA ALA A 23 22.25 46.76 13.58
C ALA A 23 23.45 46.35 14.45
N ALA A 24 23.18 45.88 15.66
CA ALA A 24 24.14 45.12 16.45
C ALA A 24 24.25 43.71 15.84
N VAL A 25 25.29 43.51 15.03
CA VAL A 25 25.67 42.20 14.48
C VAL A 25 26.31 41.39 15.62
N CYS A 26 25.50 40.59 16.31
CA CYS A 26 26.03 39.47 17.08
C CYS A 26 26.37 38.34 16.10
N ALA A 27 27.66 38.18 15.83
CA ALA A 27 28.21 37.05 15.09
C ALA A 27 27.90 35.74 15.84
N GLN A 28 26.99 34.93 15.30
CA GLN A 28 26.83 33.54 15.72
C GLN A 28 27.79 32.67 14.90
N PRO A 29 28.59 31.79 15.54
CA PRO A 29 29.48 30.90 14.84
C PRO A 29 28.67 29.92 13.97
N SER A 30 28.99 29.91 12.68
CA SER A 30 28.44 28.96 11.72
C SER A 30 28.76 27.52 12.18
N PRO A 31 27.77 26.62 12.32
CA PRO A 31 28.09 25.21 12.38
C PRO A 31 28.56 24.80 10.98
N THR A 32 29.86 24.65 10.80
CA THR A 32 30.45 23.84 9.73
C THR A 32 30.00 22.40 9.90
N SER A 33 28.79 22.10 9.44
CA SER A 33 28.42 20.74 9.06
C SER A 33 29.09 20.51 7.71
N LYS A 34 30.13 19.69 7.69
CA LYS A 34 30.65 19.12 6.45
C LYS A 34 29.47 18.40 5.77
N ALA A 35 28.93 19.00 4.72
CA ALA A 35 28.15 18.26 3.75
C ALA A 35 29.08 17.18 3.19
N SER A 36 28.93 15.96 3.70
CA SER A 36 29.45 14.79 3.02
C SER A 36 28.65 14.69 1.74
N GLU A 37 29.22 15.18 0.66
CA GLU A 37 28.77 14.94 -0.70
C GLU A 37 28.77 13.42 -0.92
N SER A 38 27.61 12.80 -0.72
CA SER A 38 27.41 11.40 -1.04
C SER A 38 27.37 11.31 -2.56
N ALA A 39 28.43 10.78 -3.16
CA ALA A 39 28.48 10.46 -4.57
C ALA A 39 27.22 9.68 -4.99
N PRO A 40 26.66 9.95 -6.19
CA PRO A 40 25.60 9.11 -6.72
C PRO A 40 26.16 7.68 -6.87
N MET A 41 25.45 6.69 -6.34
CA MET A 41 25.80 5.30 -6.63
C MET A 41 25.50 5.02 -8.09
N ALA A 42 26.51 5.18 -8.93
CA ALA A 42 26.60 4.44 -10.18
C ALA A 42 26.66 2.94 -9.83
N GLY A 43 25.61 2.19 -10.19
CA GLY A 43 25.75 0.74 -10.36
C GLY A 43 25.22 -0.16 -9.24
N VAL A 44 24.07 0.14 -8.63
CA VAL A 44 23.21 -0.98 -8.19
C VAL A 44 22.54 -1.53 -9.45
N ARG A 45 23.30 -2.30 -10.25
CA ARG A 45 22.67 -3.23 -11.19
C ARG A 45 21.77 -4.13 -10.33
N PRO A 46 20.52 -4.40 -10.73
CA PRO A 46 19.76 -5.47 -10.10
C PRO A 46 20.69 -6.68 -10.12
N ALA A 47 21.09 -7.16 -8.93
CA ALA A 47 21.83 -8.40 -8.87
C ALA A 47 20.99 -9.39 -9.66
N GLU A 48 21.59 -10.02 -10.66
CA GLU A 48 20.97 -11.14 -11.36
C GLU A 48 20.63 -12.14 -10.26
N VAL A 49 19.34 -12.16 -9.87
CA VAL A 49 18.87 -13.04 -8.81
C VAL A 49 18.99 -14.41 -9.43
N ALA A 50 20.12 -15.06 -9.18
CA ALA A 50 20.28 -16.47 -9.48
C ALA A 50 19.02 -17.16 -8.99
N VAL A 51 18.34 -17.87 -9.88
CA VAL A 51 17.11 -18.60 -9.54
C VAL A 51 17.52 -19.55 -8.42
N ALA A 52 17.23 -19.17 -7.18
CA ALA A 52 17.57 -19.98 -6.04
C ALA A 52 16.88 -21.33 -6.24
N SER A 53 17.60 -22.42 -5.96
CA SER A 53 16.97 -23.74 -5.89
C SER A 53 15.68 -23.61 -5.06
N PRO A 54 14.57 -24.26 -5.48
CA PRO A 54 13.32 -24.18 -4.72
C PRO A 54 13.62 -24.49 -3.26
N TRP A 55 13.35 -23.52 -2.39
CA TRP A 55 13.52 -23.72 -0.96
C TRP A 55 12.46 -24.72 -0.52
N THR A 56 12.91 -25.83 0.07
CA THR A 56 12.01 -26.81 0.68
C THR A 56 12.05 -26.60 2.19
N PRO A 57 10.91 -26.27 2.83
CA PRO A 57 10.86 -26.17 4.28
C PRO A 57 11.21 -27.51 4.95
N PRO A 58 11.79 -27.51 6.15
CA PRO A 58 11.83 -28.69 7.01
C PRO A 58 10.44 -29.32 7.16
N ALA A 59 10.35 -30.64 7.32
CA ALA A 59 9.07 -31.36 7.32
C ALA A 59 8.07 -30.85 8.38
N GLU A 60 8.56 -30.41 9.54
CA GLU A 60 7.71 -29.82 10.59
C GLU A 60 7.13 -28.46 10.17
N GLU A 61 7.94 -27.62 9.51
CA GLU A 61 7.47 -26.34 8.96
C GLU A 61 6.51 -26.56 7.78
N ASP A 62 6.78 -27.55 6.92
CA ASP A 62 5.89 -27.91 5.80
C ASP A 62 4.49 -28.32 6.30
N ALA A 63 4.43 -29.11 7.38
CA ALA A 63 3.17 -29.50 7.99
C ALA A 63 2.39 -28.28 8.52
N VAL A 64 3.07 -27.34 9.18
CA VAL A 64 2.47 -26.08 9.66
C VAL A 64 1.96 -25.23 8.50
N TYR A 65 2.74 -25.09 7.42
CA TYR A 65 2.31 -24.34 6.24
C TYR A 65 1.13 -25.00 5.52
N ARG A 66 1.13 -26.33 5.44
CA ARG A 66 0.03 -27.09 4.84
C ARG A 66 -1.27 -26.93 5.63
N ASP A 67 -1.21 -27.03 6.96
CA ASP A 67 -2.37 -26.84 7.84
C ASP A 67 -2.91 -25.39 7.78
N ALA A 68 -2.00 -24.41 7.84
CA ALA A 68 -2.36 -23.00 7.70
C ALA A 68 -3.00 -22.70 6.33
N THR A 69 -2.46 -23.28 5.26
CA THR A 69 -3.00 -23.11 3.90
C THR A 69 -4.38 -23.77 3.78
N ALA A 70 -4.54 -25.01 4.27
CA ALA A 70 -5.82 -25.69 4.27
C ALA A 70 -6.90 -24.89 5.03
N THR A 71 -6.55 -24.33 6.19
CA THR A 71 -7.43 -23.46 6.98
C THR A 71 -7.81 -22.19 6.23
N ALA A 72 -6.83 -21.51 5.61
CA ALA A 72 -7.08 -20.31 4.82
C ALA A 72 -7.99 -20.59 3.61
N ILE A 73 -7.74 -21.70 2.89
CA ILE A 73 -8.56 -22.12 1.75
C ILE A 73 -9.98 -22.49 2.18
N ALA A 74 -10.16 -23.16 3.32
CA ALA A 74 -11.47 -23.44 3.88
C ALA A 74 -12.23 -22.14 4.20
N TYR A 75 -11.56 -21.14 4.77
CA TYR A 75 -12.15 -19.83 5.04
C TYR A 75 -12.62 -19.13 3.75
N ILE A 76 -11.76 -18.99 2.74
CA ILE A 76 -12.15 -18.28 1.51
C ILE A 76 -13.25 -19.03 0.75
N ARG A 77 -13.26 -20.36 0.80
CA ARG A 77 -14.30 -21.20 0.17
C ARG A 77 -15.65 -20.99 0.85
N ALA A 78 -15.68 -20.95 2.18
CA ALA A 78 -16.91 -20.72 2.95
C ALA A 78 -17.51 -19.31 2.74
N HIS A 79 -16.70 -18.33 2.35
CA HIS A 79 -17.11 -16.94 2.15
C HIS A 79 -17.16 -16.51 0.67
N ARG A 80 -17.08 -17.48 -0.26
CA ARG A 80 -17.20 -17.26 -1.70
C ARG A 80 -18.64 -16.96 -2.09
N SER A 81 -18.83 -15.91 -2.88
CA SER A 81 -20.06 -15.66 -3.62
C SER A 81 -20.15 -16.61 -4.81
N ALA A 82 -21.18 -17.45 -4.86
CA ALA A 82 -21.42 -18.33 -6.01
C ALA A 82 -21.66 -17.56 -7.32
N LYS A 83 -22.20 -16.34 -7.23
CA LYS A 83 -22.53 -15.51 -8.39
C LYS A 83 -21.31 -14.85 -9.02
N THR A 84 -20.38 -14.38 -8.20
CA THR A 84 -19.25 -13.54 -8.66
C THR A 84 -17.90 -14.21 -8.50
N GLY A 85 -17.82 -15.29 -7.71
CA GLY A 85 -16.56 -15.90 -7.31
C GLY A 85 -15.75 -15.08 -6.31
N LEU A 86 -16.18 -13.85 -5.98
CA LEU A 86 -15.51 -12.96 -5.02
C LEU A 86 -15.70 -13.47 -3.59
N VAL A 87 -14.81 -13.05 -2.68
CA VAL A 87 -14.81 -13.45 -1.27
C VAL A 87 -14.85 -12.22 -0.38
N ALA A 88 -15.65 -12.24 0.68
CA ALA A 88 -15.61 -11.17 1.68
C ALA A 88 -14.29 -11.21 2.46
N ALA A 89 -13.55 -10.09 2.48
CA ALA A 89 -12.22 -10.04 3.09
C ALA A 89 -12.27 -10.25 4.62
N THR A 90 -13.36 -9.81 5.26
CA THR A 90 -13.58 -9.93 6.71
C THR A 90 -15.05 -10.24 6.96
N PRO A 91 -15.41 -11.12 7.92
CA PRO A 91 -16.81 -11.36 8.27
C PRO A 91 -17.49 -10.05 8.70
N GLY A 92 -18.68 -9.77 8.18
CA GLY A 92 -19.41 -8.53 8.45
C GLY A 92 -19.06 -7.35 7.53
N TRP A 93 -18.05 -7.49 6.66
CA TRP A 93 -17.74 -6.52 5.61
C TRP A 93 -17.87 -7.21 4.24
N ALA A 94 -19.03 -7.05 3.60
CA ALA A 94 -19.40 -7.75 2.36
C ALA A 94 -18.77 -7.15 1.08
N ASN A 95 -17.55 -6.65 1.21
CA ASN A 95 -16.81 -5.91 0.20
C ASN A 95 -15.43 -6.55 -0.01
N ILE A 96 -14.82 -6.26 -1.14
CA ILE A 96 -13.47 -6.73 -1.49
C ILE A 96 -12.71 -5.61 -2.21
N THR A 97 -11.45 -5.39 -1.82
CA THR A 97 -10.57 -4.46 -2.53
C THR A 97 -9.98 -5.11 -3.78
N LEU A 98 -9.56 -4.33 -4.77
CA LEU A 98 -8.91 -4.87 -5.96
C LEU A 98 -7.57 -5.55 -5.63
N TRP A 99 -6.88 -5.07 -4.59
CA TRP A 99 -5.73 -5.75 -3.99
C TRP A 99 -6.07 -7.18 -3.53
N ASP A 100 -7.20 -7.35 -2.85
CA ASP A 100 -7.68 -8.65 -2.39
C ASP A 100 -8.17 -9.51 -3.55
N VAL A 101 -8.78 -8.93 -4.58
CA VAL A 101 -9.16 -9.66 -5.81
C VAL A 101 -7.92 -10.28 -6.47
N GLY A 102 -6.83 -9.51 -6.61
CA GLY A 102 -5.57 -10.07 -7.13
C GLY A 102 -5.03 -11.20 -6.27
N SER A 103 -5.11 -11.05 -4.95
CA SER A 103 -4.72 -12.11 -3.99
C SER A 103 -5.59 -13.36 -4.10
N LEU A 104 -6.90 -13.18 -4.32
CA LEU A 104 -7.87 -14.26 -4.49
C LEU A 104 -7.61 -15.05 -5.77
N VAL A 105 -7.31 -14.39 -6.89
CA VAL A 105 -6.90 -15.09 -8.13
C VAL A 105 -5.68 -15.97 -7.87
N GLY A 106 -4.67 -15.43 -7.16
CA GLY A 106 -3.51 -16.21 -6.77
C GLY A 106 -3.82 -17.37 -5.82
N ALA A 107 -4.71 -17.17 -4.86
CA ALA A 107 -5.12 -18.20 -3.92
C ALA A 107 -5.85 -19.36 -4.62
N VAL A 108 -6.77 -19.09 -5.55
CA VAL A 108 -7.47 -20.14 -6.32
C VAL A 108 -6.49 -20.92 -7.20
N TYR A 109 -5.56 -20.22 -7.87
CA TYR A 109 -4.49 -20.88 -8.65
C TYR A 109 -3.64 -21.79 -7.75
N ALA A 110 -3.06 -21.23 -6.68
CA ALA A 110 -2.15 -21.95 -5.79
C ALA A 110 -2.83 -23.12 -5.08
N ALA A 111 -4.09 -22.97 -4.65
CA ALA A 111 -4.83 -24.05 -4.00
C ALA A 111 -5.03 -25.26 -4.92
N GLY A 112 -5.21 -25.05 -6.23
CA GLY A 112 -5.25 -26.15 -7.18
C GLY A 112 -3.88 -26.81 -7.38
N GLU A 113 -2.80 -26.02 -7.46
CA GLU A 113 -1.43 -26.57 -7.55
C GLU A 113 -1.03 -27.37 -6.30
N LEU A 114 -1.58 -27.01 -5.14
CA LEU A 114 -1.38 -27.72 -3.86
C LEU A 114 -2.35 -28.89 -3.65
N GLY A 115 -3.28 -29.14 -4.58
CA GLY A 115 -4.30 -30.20 -4.46
C GLY A 115 -5.33 -29.96 -3.36
N LEU A 116 -5.50 -28.71 -2.91
CA LEU A 116 -6.53 -28.30 -1.94
C LEU A 116 -7.87 -27.97 -2.62
N LEU A 117 -7.84 -27.61 -3.90
CA LEU A 117 -8.99 -27.59 -4.80
C LEU A 117 -8.75 -28.66 -5.87
N ASP A 118 -9.77 -29.46 -6.19
CA ASP A 118 -9.67 -30.30 -7.37
C ASP A 118 -9.75 -29.46 -8.65
N GLN A 119 -9.46 -30.09 -9.78
CA GLN A 119 -9.42 -29.38 -11.07
C GLN A 119 -10.78 -28.76 -11.43
N ALA A 120 -11.89 -29.44 -11.18
CA ALA A 120 -13.22 -28.96 -11.54
C ALA A 120 -13.60 -27.75 -10.67
N GLU A 121 -13.37 -27.83 -9.36
CA GLU A 121 -13.62 -26.74 -8.41
C GLU A 121 -12.75 -25.51 -8.72
N ARG A 122 -11.46 -25.71 -9.02
CA ARG A 122 -10.57 -24.63 -9.46
C ARG A 122 -11.09 -23.99 -10.74
N ASP A 123 -11.43 -24.79 -11.75
CA ASP A 123 -11.80 -24.29 -13.06
C ASP A 123 -13.14 -23.54 -13.02
N GLU A 124 -14.11 -24.04 -12.27
CA GLU A 124 -15.39 -23.35 -12.04
C GLU A 124 -15.19 -22.02 -11.29
N TRP A 125 -14.38 -22.03 -10.23
CA TRP A 125 -14.11 -20.82 -9.45
C TRP A 125 -13.35 -19.78 -10.28
N MET A 126 -12.26 -20.16 -10.92
CA MET A 126 -11.47 -19.28 -11.76
C MET A 126 -12.31 -18.73 -12.92
N GLY A 127 -13.12 -19.57 -13.56
CA GLY A 127 -14.04 -19.16 -14.63
C GLY A 127 -15.03 -18.10 -14.15
N THR A 128 -15.63 -18.29 -12.97
CA THR A 128 -16.57 -17.32 -12.38
C THR A 128 -15.87 -16.00 -12.03
N LEU A 129 -14.67 -16.04 -11.45
CA LEU A 129 -13.87 -14.86 -11.13
C LEU A 129 -13.52 -14.06 -12.39
N LEU A 130 -13.04 -14.72 -13.43
CA LEU A 130 -12.68 -14.08 -14.69
C LEU A 130 -13.91 -13.53 -15.40
N GLN A 131 -15.05 -14.23 -15.37
CA GLN A 131 -16.30 -13.69 -15.86
C GLN A 131 -16.68 -12.40 -15.14
N THR A 132 -16.58 -12.37 -13.81
CA THR A 132 -16.81 -11.15 -13.02
C THR A 132 -15.86 -10.03 -13.44
N LEU A 133 -14.56 -10.30 -13.59
CA LEU A 133 -13.59 -9.30 -14.02
C LEU A 133 -13.83 -8.80 -15.45
N ARG A 134 -14.45 -9.59 -16.33
CA ARG A 134 -14.84 -9.18 -17.69
C ARG A 134 -16.06 -8.27 -17.71
N THR A 135 -16.94 -8.34 -16.71
CA THR A 135 -18.22 -7.61 -16.72
C THR A 135 -18.36 -6.55 -15.63
N ALA A 136 -17.56 -6.61 -14.56
CA ALA A 136 -17.69 -5.68 -13.44
C ALA A 136 -17.51 -4.22 -13.90
N PRO A 137 -18.34 -3.27 -13.47
CA PRO A 137 -18.17 -1.87 -13.84
C PRO A 137 -16.77 -1.34 -13.52
N ILE A 138 -16.26 -0.45 -14.38
CA ILE A 138 -14.94 0.18 -14.25
C ILE A 138 -15.12 1.69 -14.16
N VAL A 139 -14.20 2.37 -13.46
CA VAL A 139 -14.26 3.81 -13.27
C VAL A 139 -13.91 4.51 -14.57
N ASP A 140 -14.79 5.41 -15.01
CA ASP A 140 -14.59 6.30 -16.14
C ASP A 140 -14.15 5.57 -17.43
N ASN A 141 -14.67 4.36 -17.63
CA ASN A 141 -14.32 3.43 -18.72
C ASN A 141 -12.80 3.19 -18.87
N ALA A 142 -12.03 3.39 -17.81
CA ALA A 142 -10.57 3.37 -17.85
C ALA A 142 -9.96 2.23 -17.03
N ALA A 143 -10.42 2.01 -15.80
CA ALA A 143 -9.77 1.04 -14.92
C ALA A 143 -10.71 0.51 -13.84
N PHE A 144 -10.40 -0.68 -13.32
CA PHE A 144 -11.11 -1.25 -12.18
C PHE A 144 -11.12 -0.28 -10.99
N ASN A 145 -12.28 -0.20 -10.34
CA ASN A 145 -12.44 0.56 -9.11
C ASN A 145 -11.62 -0.07 -7.98
N ARG A 146 -11.29 0.73 -6.96
CA ARG A 146 -10.53 0.23 -5.79
C ARG A 146 -11.22 -0.89 -5.03
N ALA A 147 -12.55 -0.91 -4.99
CA ALA A 147 -13.29 -1.92 -4.25
C ALA A 147 -14.66 -2.21 -4.86
N TYR A 148 -15.16 -3.41 -4.57
CA TYR A 148 -16.40 -3.95 -5.11
C TYR A 148 -17.24 -4.62 -4.02
N VAL A 149 -18.56 -4.59 -4.19
CA VAL A 149 -19.49 -5.40 -3.40
C VAL A 149 -19.33 -6.86 -3.81
N VAL A 150 -19.09 -7.75 -2.86
CA VAL A 150 -18.81 -9.18 -3.14
C VAL A 150 -19.97 -9.86 -3.86
N ALA A 151 -21.21 -9.62 -3.41
CA ALA A 151 -22.39 -10.30 -3.93
C ALA A 151 -22.75 -9.92 -5.37
N THR A 152 -22.41 -8.70 -5.80
CA THR A 152 -22.88 -8.15 -7.09
C THR A 152 -21.76 -7.73 -8.03
N ALA A 153 -20.52 -7.61 -7.54
CA ALA A 153 -19.42 -6.95 -8.21
C ALA A 153 -19.73 -5.49 -8.63
N GLY A 154 -20.65 -4.82 -7.92
CA GLY A 154 -20.90 -3.38 -8.10
C GLY A 154 -19.78 -2.55 -7.48
N MET A 155 -19.45 -1.39 -8.08
CA MET A 155 -18.40 -0.51 -7.56
C MET A 155 -18.82 0.10 -6.22
N LEU A 156 -17.81 0.29 -5.36
CA LEU A 156 -17.95 1.07 -4.12
C LEU A 156 -17.44 2.49 -4.32
N GLY A 157 -18.20 3.44 -3.82
CA GLY A 157 -17.86 4.85 -3.68
C GLY A 157 -17.35 5.18 -2.28
N ASP A 158 -17.49 6.44 -1.89
CA ASP A 158 -17.10 6.93 -0.58
C ASP A 158 -17.78 6.16 0.55
N LYS A 159 -17.03 5.90 1.63
CA LYS A 159 -17.51 5.21 2.84
C LYS A 159 -18.12 3.83 2.55
N ASP A 160 -17.58 3.13 1.56
CA ASP A 160 -17.98 1.77 1.16
C ASP A 160 -19.47 1.66 0.76
N VAL A 161 -20.04 2.74 0.20
CA VAL A 161 -21.42 2.75 -0.30
C VAL A 161 -21.42 2.38 -1.79
N ALA A 162 -22.41 1.60 -2.23
CA ALA A 162 -22.59 1.28 -3.66
C ALA A 162 -22.62 2.56 -4.52
N SER A 163 -21.93 2.53 -5.66
CA SER A 163 -21.75 3.71 -6.51
C SER A 163 -21.65 3.32 -7.98
N ASP A 164 -22.27 4.12 -8.86
CA ASP A 164 -22.12 3.99 -10.30
C ASP A 164 -20.86 4.70 -10.83
N VAL A 165 -20.21 5.52 -10.00
CA VAL A 165 -19.02 6.32 -10.38
C VAL A 165 -17.74 5.74 -9.76
N GLY A 166 -17.84 5.16 -8.57
CA GLY A 166 -16.71 4.58 -7.83
C GLY A 166 -15.87 5.62 -7.06
N THR A 167 -14.65 5.25 -6.69
CA THR A 167 -13.67 6.12 -5.99
C THR A 167 -12.42 6.42 -6.81
N GLY A 168 -12.27 5.82 -7.99
CA GLY A 168 -11.03 5.84 -8.77
C GLY A 168 -10.30 4.51 -8.75
N TRP A 169 -9.03 4.50 -9.16
CA TRP A 169 -8.23 3.29 -9.26
C TRP A 169 -6.91 3.40 -8.49
N SER A 170 -6.45 2.25 -8.01
CA SER A 170 -5.12 2.04 -7.44
C SER A 170 -4.26 1.30 -8.46
N THR A 171 -3.17 1.92 -8.89
CA THR A 171 -2.13 1.30 -9.72
C THR A 171 -1.39 0.20 -8.99
N THR A 172 -1.27 0.28 -7.67
CA THR A 172 -0.64 -0.77 -6.87
C THR A 172 -1.50 -2.04 -6.87
N ASP A 173 -2.82 -1.87 -6.72
CA ASP A 173 -3.79 -2.96 -6.74
C ASP A 173 -3.91 -3.58 -8.13
N LEU A 174 -3.97 -2.73 -9.17
CA LEU A 174 -3.96 -3.17 -10.56
C LEU A 174 -2.69 -3.96 -10.89
N GLY A 175 -1.52 -3.47 -10.48
CA GLY A 175 -0.25 -4.17 -10.70
C GLY A 175 -0.25 -5.58 -10.10
N ARG A 176 -0.75 -5.73 -8.85
CA ARG A 176 -0.94 -7.05 -8.23
C ARG A 176 -1.87 -7.95 -9.06
N LEU A 177 -3.04 -7.44 -9.43
CA LEU A 177 -4.01 -8.19 -10.23
C LEU A 177 -3.40 -8.63 -11.57
N LEU A 178 -2.70 -7.73 -12.25
CA LEU A 178 -2.06 -8.00 -13.53
C LEU A 178 -1.00 -9.11 -13.44
N ILE A 179 -0.22 -9.17 -12.37
CA ILE A 179 0.73 -10.27 -12.13
C ILE A 179 -0.02 -11.60 -12.08
N TRP A 180 -1.06 -11.69 -11.26
CA TRP A 180 -1.81 -12.95 -11.11
C TRP A 180 -2.60 -13.33 -12.36
N LEU A 181 -3.16 -12.37 -13.07
CA LEU A 181 -3.78 -12.63 -14.37
C LEU A 181 -2.76 -13.11 -15.40
N LYS A 182 -1.50 -12.67 -15.35
CA LYS A 182 -0.43 -13.19 -16.21
C LYS A 182 -0.09 -14.64 -15.86
N VAL A 183 -0.08 -14.99 -14.57
CA VAL A 183 0.08 -16.39 -14.14
C VAL A 183 -1.06 -17.25 -14.68
N VAL A 184 -2.32 -16.83 -14.50
CA VAL A 184 -3.48 -17.54 -15.05
C VAL A 184 -3.37 -17.68 -16.58
N GLU A 185 -3.03 -16.60 -17.28
CA GLU A 185 -2.91 -16.59 -18.73
C GLU A 185 -1.85 -17.55 -19.26
N THR A 186 -0.76 -17.75 -18.51
CA THR A 186 0.36 -18.60 -18.93
C THR A 186 0.27 -20.04 -18.42
N LYS A 187 -0.38 -20.26 -17.28
CA LYS A 187 -0.40 -21.56 -16.58
C LYS A 187 -1.73 -22.30 -16.67
N LEU A 188 -2.82 -21.61 -16.98
CA LEU A 188 -4.15 -22.20 -17.13
C LEU A 188 -4.71 -21.96 -18.55
N PRO A 189 -4.35 -22.79 -19.55
CA PRO A 189 -4.73 -22.56 -20.95
C PRO A 189 -6.23 -22.37 -21.20
N ALA A 190 -7.08 -23.09 -20.47
CA ALA A 190 -8.54 -22.98 -20.55
C ALA A 190 -9.06 -21.59 -20.13
N HIS A 191 -8.33 -20.89 -19.26
CA HIS A 191 -8.70 -19.58 -18.71
C HIS A 191 -7.95 -18.42 -19.36
N ALA A 192 -6.99 -18.71 -20.24
CA ALA A 192 -6.08 -17.71 -20.77
C ALA A 192 -6.78 -16.60 -21.57
N ALA A 193 -7.77 -16.96 -22.40
CA ALA A 193 -8.54 -15.98 -23.16
C ALA A 193 -9.33 -15.04 -22.23
N ALA A 194 -10.02 -15.59 -21.23
CA ALA A 194 -10.81 -14.80 -20.28
C ALA A 194 -9.92 -13.86 -19.44
N ALA A 195 -8.71 -14.29 -19.06
CA ALA A 195 -7.74 -13.43 -18.40
C ALA A 195 -7.28 -12.27 -19.29
N ARG A 196 -6.95 -12.53 -20.57
CA ARG A 196 -6.60 -11.46 -21.53
C ARG A 196 -7.74 -10.47 -21.72
N GLU A 197 -8.96 -10.95 -21.87
CA GLU A 197 -10.13 -10.10 -22.05
C GLU A 197 -10.41 -9.23 -20.82
N ALA A 198 -10.23 -9.74 -19.60
CA ALA A 198 -10.32 -8.93 -18.38
C ALA A 198 -9.29 -7.78 -18.39
N VAL A 199 -8.06 -8.04 -18.85
CA VAL A 199 -6.99 -7.04 -18.94
C VAL A 199 -7.26 -6.00 -20.04
N GLN A 200 -7.84 -6.39 -21.17
CA GLN A 200 -8.15 -5.49 -22.29
C GLN A 200 -9.16 -4.38 -21.94
N ARG A 201 -9.84 -4.49 -20.80
CA ARG A 201 -10.76 -3.46 -20.28
C ARG A 201 -10.03 -2.26 -19.68
N ILE A 202 -8.73 -2.38 -19.43
CA ILE A 202 -7.91 -1.35 -18.81
C ILE A 202 -7.34 -0.43 -19.89
N ASP A 203 -7.65 0.86 -19.79
CA ASP A 203 -6.98 1.91 -20.54
C ASP A 203 -5.63 2.23 -19.91
N PHE A 204 -4.61 1.50 -20.35
CA PHE A 204 -3.24 1.68 -19.89
C PHE A 204 -2.67 3.07 -20.21
N GLY A 205 -3.16 3.75 -21.25
CA GLY A 205 -2.71 5.10 -21.62
C GLY A 205 -3.09 6.16 -20.58
N ARG A 206 -4.20 5.92 -19.85
CA ARG A 206 -4.61 6.79 -18.73
C ARG A 206 -3.83 6.55 -17.44
N ILE A 207 -3.18 5.39 -17.34
CA ILE A 207 -2.50 4.95 -16.11
C ILE A 207 -0.99 5.16 -16.22
N VAL A 208 -0.39 4.76 -17.34
CA VAL A 208 1.06 4.85 -17.58
C VAL A 208 1.34 6.16 -18.30
N GLN A 209 1.74 7.18 -17.55
CA GLN A 209 1.97 8.53 -18.09
C GLN A 209 3.42 8.94 -17.91
N GLY A 210 4.09 9.19 -19.03
CA GLY A 210 5.52 9.51 -19.04
C GLY A 210 6.38 8.41 -18.42
N GLY A 211 5.95 7.15 -18.38
CA GLY A 211 6.72 6.08 -17.72
C GLY A 211 6.59 6.04 -16.20
N TYR A 212 5.66 6.80 -15.61
CA TYR A 212 5.22 6.63 -14.22
C TYR A 212 3.83 6.00 -14.17
N LEU A 213 3.54 5.29 -13.08
CA LEU A 213 2.19 4.88 -12.72
C LEU A 213 1.40 6.03 -12.08
N ARG A 214 0.19 6.25 -12.58
CA ARG A 214 -0.74 7.28 -12.10
C ARG A 214 -2.02 6.65 -11.57
N GLY A 215 -2.18 6.68 -10.24
CA GLY A 215 -3.46 6.41 -9.59
C GLY A 215 -4.44 7.53 -9.89
N ALA A 216 -5.72 7.27 -9.64
CA ALA A 216 -6.74 8.31 -9.73
C ALA A 216 -7.73 8.22 -8.60
N THR A 217 -8.20 9.36 -8.12
CA THR A 217 -9.25 9.45 -7.11
C THR A 217 -10.35 10.35 -7.60
N ILE A 218 -11.60 10.01 -7.30
CA ILE A 218 -12.73 10.90 -7.52
C ILE A 218 -12.85 11.80 -6.29
N LYS A 219 -12.90 13.12 -6.50
CA LYS A 219 -13.19 14.09 -5.44
C LYS A 219 -14.51 14.80 -5.71
N PRO A 220 -15.28 15.12 -4.66
CA PRO A 220 -16.47 15.96 -4.80
C PRO A 220 -16.13 17.27 -5.53
N LYS A 221 -16.93 17.63 -6.54
CA LYS A 221 -16.82 18.85 -7.36
C LYS A 221 -15.61 18.96 -8.29
N GLU A 222 -14.49 18.31 -7.98
CA GLU A 222 -13.28 18.31 -8.83
C GLU A 222 -13.29 17.15 -9.85
N GLY A 223 -14.11 16.13 -9.63
CA GLY A 223 -14.17 14.96 -10.50
C GLY A 223 -12.95 14.06 -10.32
N LEU A 224 -12.53 13.40 -11.38
CA LEU A 224 -11.41 12.46 -11.36
C LEU A 224 -10.06 13.20 -11.39
N ILE A 225 -9.21 12.94 -10.40
CA ILE A 225 -7.89 13.54 -10.24
C ILE A 225 -6.83 12.45 -10.22
N THR A 226 -5.78 12.61 -11.03
CA THR A 226 -4.66 11.67 -11.04
C THR A 226 -3.53 12.09 -10.09
N TYR A 227 -2.85 11.12 -9.51
CA TYR A 227 -1.72 11.33 -8.62
C TYR A 227 -0.66 10.23 -8.81
N GLY A 228 0.58 10.51 -8.42
CA GLY A 228 1.63 9.49 -8.41
C GLY A 228 1.40 8.56 -7.22
N GLU A 229 1.30 7.27 -7.47
CA GLU A 229 0.99 6.26 -6.46
C GLU A 229 2.10 5.22 -6.36
N GLY A 230 2.34 4.74 -5.14
CA GLY A 230 3.40 3.80 -4.83
C GLY A 230 4.57 4.42 -4.06
N ARG A 231 5.36 3.53 -3.46
CA ARG A 231 6.62 3.80 -2.78
C ARG A 231 7.60 2.69 -3.13
N LEU A 232 8.87 2.86 -2.76
CA LEU A 232 9.91 1.86 -2.95
C LEU A 232 9.40 0.45 -2.58
N GLY A 233 9.61 -0.52 -3.47
CA GLY A 233 9.05 -1.86 -3.37
C GLY A 233 7.71 -1.98 -4.08
N TYR A 234 6.66 -1.36 -3.54
CA TYR A 234 5.30 -1.47 -4.10
C TYR A 234 5.18 -0.88 -5.51
N GLU A 235 5.86 0.23 -5.77
CA GLU A 235 5.85 0.87 -7.10
C GLU A 235 6.50 -0.04 -8.15
N GLN A 236 7.65 -0.63 -7.83
CA GLN A 236 8.34 -1.57 -8.74
C GLN A 236 7.55 -2.86 -8.92
N TYR A 237 6.99 -3.39 -7.84
CA TYR A 237 6.10 -4.56 -7.87
C TYR A 237 4.90 -4.32 -8.79
N ALA A 238 4.23 -3.17 -8.62
CA ALA A 238 3.09 -2.81 -9.45
C ALA A 238 3.51 -2.64 -10.91
N ALA A 239 4.57 -1.87 -11.17
CA ALA A 239 5.08 -1.59 -12.50
C ALA A 239 5.49 -2.86 -13.25
N ARG A 240 6.02 -3.87 -12.55
CA ARG A 240 6.31 -5.18 -13.15
C ARG A 240 5.03 -5.87 -13.64
N GLY A 241 3.92 -5.74 -12.90
CA GLY A 241 2.61 -6.20 -13.36
C GLY A 241 2.20 -5.58 -14.68
N PHE A 242 2.33 -4.27 -14.85
CA PHE A 242 2.04 -3.60 -16.11
C PHE A 242 3.00 -4.02 -17.25
N GLU A 243 4.29 -4.17 -16.95
CA GLU A 243 5.30 -4.59 -17.91
C GLU A 243 5.05 -5.99 -18.48
N LEU A 244 4.57 -6.94 -17.67
CA LEU A 244 4.19 -8.29 -18.11
C LEU A 244 3.12 -8.29 -19.22
N TRP A 245 2.35 -7.20 -19.33
CA TRP A 245 1.32 -7.00 -20.34
C TRP A 245 1.74 -6.02 -21.45
N GLY A 246 3.03 -5.67 -21.54
CA GLY A 246 3.57 -4.79 -22.57
C GLY A 246 3.45 -3.30 -22.28
N HIS A 247 3.03 -2.92 -21.07
CA HIS A 247 2.84 -1.52 -20.67
C HIS A 247 3.92 -1.10 -19.66
N SER A 248 5.11 -0.75 -20.13
CA SER A 248 6.23 -0.44 -19.23
C SER A 248 6.11 0.96 -18.61
N ALA A 249 6.14 1.01 -17.27
CA ALA A 249 6.35 2.23 -16.49
C ALA A 249 7.82 2.32 -16.06
N ALA A 250 8.73 2.54 -17.03
CA ALA A 250 10.18 2.44 -16.82
C ALA A 250 10.72 3.31 -15.67
N ARG A 251 10.15 4.50 -15.43
CA ARG A 251 10.56 5.36 -14.31
C ARG A 251 10.04 4.85 -12.96
N SER A 252 8.88 4.20 -12.94
CA SER A 252 8.38 3.49 -11.74
C SER A 252 9.14 2.20 -11.47
N LEU A 253 9.72 1.54 -12.48
CA LEU A 253 10.59 0.37 -12.32
C LEU A 253 11.97 0.72 -11.75
N ASP A 254 12.46 1.95 -11.97
CA ASP A 254 13.75 2.38 -11.47
C ASP A 254 13.72 2.72 -9.97
N ALA A 255 14.02 1.71 -9.14
CA ALA A 255 14.17 1.89 -7.71
C ALA A 255 15.28 2.88 -7.33
N SER A 256 16.33 3.04 -8.16
CA SER A 256 17.51 3.85 -7.81
C SER A 256 17.20 5.35 -7.72
N THR A 257 16.16 5.81 -8.44
CA THR A 257 15.72 7.20 -8.41
C THR A 257 15.42 7.65 -6.98
N HIS A 258 14.71 6.82 -6.19
CA HIS A 258 14.21 7.17 -4.85
C HIS A 258 14.77 6.32 -3.71
N ALA A 259 15.51 5.24 -4.01
CA ALA A 259 16.15 4.43 -3.00
C ALA A 259 17.39 5.12 -2.43
N ARG A 260 17.45 5.23 -1.11
CA ARG A 260 18.60 5.72 -0.36
C ARG A 260 19.01 4.68 0.69
N PRO A 261 20.31 4.44 0.91
CA PRO A 261 20.74 3.52 1.96
C PRO A 261 20.48 4.12 3.35
N VAL A 262 20.02 3.30 4.28
CA VAL A 262 19.92 3.61 5.71
C VAL A 262 20.38 2.40 6.52
N THR A 263 21.13 2.64 7.59
CA THR A 263 21.56 1.56 8.48
C THR A 263 20.58 1.39 9.63
N VAL A 264 19.95 0.21 9.74
CA VAL A 264 19.05 -0.17 10.83
C VAL A 264 19.62 -1.41 11.50
N MET A 265 19.94 -1.31 12.80
CA MET A 265 20.52 -2.42 13.57
C MET A 265 21.77 -3.05 12.92
N GLY A 266 22.63 -2.21 12.31
CA GLY A 266 23.83 -2.65 11.61
C GLY A 266 23.60 -3.24 10.22
N GLN A 267 22.34 -3.35 9.77
CA GLN A 267 21.98 -3.81 8.42
C GLN A 267 21.72 -2.61 7.51
N THR A 268 22.25 -2.65 6.28
CA THR A 268 21.96 -1.61 5.28
C THR A 268 20.65 -1.97 4.57
N LEU A 269 19.66 -1.11 4.73
CA LEU A 269 18.36 -1.20 4.06
C LEU A 269 18.20 -0.03 3.09
N LEU A 270 17.33 -0.21 2.09
CA LEU A 270 16.92 0.88 1.23
C LEU A 270 15.67 1.55 1.80
N HIS A 271 15.67 2.88 1.86
CA HIS A 271 14.49 3.69 2.20
C HIS A 271 14.12 4.62 1.04
N ASP A 272 12.83 4.95 0.96
CA ASP A 272 12.29 5.89 -0.03
C ASP A 272 12.52 7.33 0.45
N ASP A 273 13.10 8.17 -0.40
CA ASP A 273 13.44 9.57 -0.07
C ASP A 273 12.32 10.58 -0.29
N ARG A 274 11.17 10.15 -0.85
CA ARG A 274 10.04 11.05 -1.16
C ARG A 274 9.26 11.52 0.07
N GLY A 275 9.67 11.12 1.28
CA GLY A 275 9.06 11.51 2.54
C GLY A 275 7.62 10.99 2.73
N GLY A 276 7.09 11.17 3.95
CA GLY A 276 5.75 10.74 4.35
C GLY A 276 5.65 9.29 4.80
N THR A 277 5.17 9.07 6.03
CA THR A 277 4.77 7.74 6.53
C THR A 277 3.42 7.38 5.96
N THR A 278 3.37 6.93 4.71
CA THR A 278 2.14 6.34 4.16
C THR A 278 2.47 5.14 3.27
N SER A 279 2.41 3.95 3.85
CA SER A 279 1.54 2.93 3.25
C SER A 279 0.15 3.57 3.08
N SER A 280 -0.47 3.40 1.92
CA SER A 280 -1.63 4.17 1.44
C SER A 280 -2.74 4.44 2.48
N PRO A 281 -3.47 5.57 2.42
CA PRO A 281 -4.60 5.88 3.33
C PRO A 281 -5.81 4.93 3.25
N ALA A 282 -5.76 3.89 2.42
CA ALA A 282 -6.89 3.01 2.13
C ALA A 282 -6.74 1.56 2.63
N SER A 283 -5.70 1.26 3.42
CA SER A 283 -5.59 -0.02 4.12
C SER A 283 -5.84 0.20 5.62
N PRO A 284 -6.97 -0.29 6.20
CA PRO A 284 -7.26 -0.10 7.62
C PRO A 284 -6.24 -0.74 8.58
N SER A 285 -5.27 -1.50 8.07
CA SER A 285 -4.37 -2.34 8.87
C SER A 285 -3.04 -1.69 9.25
N SER A 286 -2.80 -0.40 9.00
CA SER A 286 -1.54 0.25 9.39
C SER A 286 -1.70 1.55 10.18
N SER A 287 -2.53 1.51 11.23
CA SER A 287 -2.58 2.55 12.26
C SER A 287 -1.68 2.24 13.46
N TRP A 288 -0.37 2.10 13.25
CA TRP A 288 0.61 2.25 14.34
C TRP A 288 1.86 2.93 13.79
N GLY A 289 1.76 4.25 13.66
CA GLY A 289 2.89 5.10 13.34
C GLY A 289 3.93 5.05 14.46
N TRP A 290 5.12 4.54 14.15
CA TRP A 290 6.32 4.83 14.93
C TRP A 290 6.83 6.20 14.48
N SER A 291 6.26 7.27 15.02
CA SER A 291 6.88 8.58 14.93
C SER A 291 8.11 8.59 15.83
N SER A 292 9.30 8.61 15.22
CA SER A 292 10.57 8.88 15.89
C SER A 292 10.56 10.30 16.46
N GLY A 293 10.07 10.45 17.69
CA GLY A 293 10.00 11.75 18.39
C GLY A 293 9.84 11.69 19.90
N THR A 294 9.43 10.57 20.49
CA THR A 294 9.10 10.50 21.94
C THR A 294 10.00 9.60 22.78
N CYS A 295 11.15 9.14 22.26
CA CYS A 295 12.12 8.37 23.04
C CYS A 295 13.26 9.27 23.59
N ARG A 296 12.90 10.34 24.31
CA ARG A 296 13.91 11.12 25.06
C ARG A 296 13.36 11.86 26.29
N ARG A 297 12.39 11.27 27.00
CA ARG A 297 11.91 11.76 28.32
C ARG A 297 11.39 10.62 29.21
N SER A 298 12.20 9.59 29.47
CA SER A 298 11.92 8.66 30.59
C SER A 298 13.16 8.05 31.26
N MET A 299 14.39 8.40 30.87
CA MET A 299 15.59 8.03 31.63
C MET A 299 15.97 9.12 32.63
N ARG A 300 15.15 9.29 33.67
CA ARG A 300 15.58 9.81 34.98
C ARG A 300 14.76 9.13 36.08
N CYS A 301 15.03 7.86 36.34
CA CYS A 301 14.81 7.28 37.66
C CYS A 301 16.17 6.86 38.21
N ARG A 302 16.62 7.59 39.24
CA ARG A 302 17.84 7.32 39.99
C ARG A 302 17.68 6.02 40.76
N ALA A 303 18.75 5.23 40.74
CA ALA A 303 18.99 4.09 41.61
C ALA A 303 18.80 4.43 43.09
N ARG A 304 18.04 3.59 43.81
CA ARG A 304 18.27 3.22 45.22
C ARG A 304 17.82 1.77 45.41
N CYS A 305 18.79 0.86 45.46
CA CYS A 305 18.61 -0.50 45.98
C CYS A 305 18.56 -0.48 47.51
N SER A 306 17.63 -1.22 48.10
CA SER A 306 17.68 -1.68 49.50
C SER A 306 17.21 -3.15 49.53
N PRO A 307 17.94 -4.09 50.16
CA PRO A 307 17.61 -5.51 50.12
C PRO A 307 16.62 -5.93 51.22
N CYS A 308 15.75 -6.88 50.88
CA CYS A 308 14.83 -7.56 51.80
C CYS A 308 15.60 -8.26 52.94
N ARG A 309 15.26 -7.92 54.20
CA ARG A 309 15.68 -8.66 55.40
C ARG A 309 14.74 -9.84 55.64
N ARG A 310 15.31 -11.02 55.85
CA ARG A 310 14.66 -12.17 56.52
C ARG A 310 14.51 -11.88 58.02
N PRO A 311 13.43 -12.30 58.70
CA PRO A 311 13.42 -12.40 60.16
C PRO A 311 13.88 -13.77 60.65
N ALA A 312 14.62 -13.75 61.75
CA ALA A 312 15.17 -14.90 62.47
C ALA A 312 14.18 -15.48 63.50
N SER A 313 14.45 -16.72 63.88
CA SER A 313 13.75 -17.65 64.79
C SER A 313 13.76 -17.30 66.30
N ARG A 314 12.85 -17.99 67.05
CA ARG A 314 12.78 -18.35 68.50
C ARG A 314 11.75 -17.52 69.31
N ARG A 315 10.86 -18.06 70.17
CA ARG A 315 10.77 -19.30 71.00
C ARG A 315 9.27 -19.60 71.37
N PRO A 316 8.93 -20.75 72.02
CA PRO A 316 7.57 -21.32 72.10
C PRO A 316 6.84 -21.23 73.47
N GLU A 317 5.55 -21.62 73.43
CA GLU A 317 4.62 -22.15 74.48
C GLU A 317 3.96 -21.19 75.51
N PRO A 318 2.83 -21.58 76.17
CA PRO A 318 2.08 -22.86 76.13
C PRO A 318 0.54 -22.75 75.92
N SER A 319 -0.11 -23.90 75.66
CA SER A 319 -1.57 -24.13 75.69
C SER A 319 -2.14 -24.08 77.12
N PRO A 320 -3.46 -23.87 77.28
CA PRO A 320 -4.25 -24.96 77.88
C PRO A 320 -5.70 -25.12 77.39
N SER A 321 -6.16 -26.38 77.51
CA SER A 321 -7.52 -26.93 77.70
C SER A 321 -8.59 -26.70 76.63
#